data_AF-A0A6I9SR63-F1
#
_entry.id   AF-A0A6I9SR63-F1
#
_cell.length_a   1.000
_cell.length_b   1.000
_cell.length_c   1.000
_cell.angle_alpha   90.00
_cell.angle_beta   90.00
_cell.angle_gamma   90.00
#
_symmetry.space_group_name_H-M   'P 1'
#
loop_
_entity.id
_entity.type
_entity.pdbx_description
1 polymer ?
#
loop_
_entity_poly.entity_id
_entity_poly.type
_entity_poly.pdbx_seq_one_letter_code
_entity_poly.pdbx_strand_id
1 'polypeptide(L)'
;MKDPSVARLLFFLINLHLSVSLGQRQVYIVHIGYQSAGRTLVEIEDDHFSYLTSVKNSEEEAKASLLYSYKNIINGFSALLTPDEAEKLS
;
A
#
# COMPACT_ATOMS: atom_id res chain seq x y z
N MET A 1 -41.94 0.90 21.12
CA MET A 1 -40.65 1.52 21.51
C MET A 1 -39.53 0.69 20.90
N LYS A 2 -38.78 1.22 19.94
CA LYS A 2 -37.69 0.49 19.28
C LYS A 2 -36.52 0.40 20.28
N ASP A 3 -36.08 -0.81 20.61
CA ASP A 3 -35.04 -1.02 21.63
C ASP A 3 -33.75 -0.27 21.23
N PRO A 4 -33.27 0.71 22.03
CA PRO A 4 -32.06 1.46 21.73
C PRO A 4 -30.80 0.57 21.66
N SER A 5 -30.83 -0.63 22.23
CA SER A 5 -29.75 -1.61 22.17
C SER A 5 -29.53 -2.13 20.75
N VAL A 6 -30.61 -2.34 19.98
CA VAL A 6 -30.53 -2.77 18.58
C VAL A 6 -29.92 -1.68 17.71
N ALA A 7 -30.26 -0.41 17.95
CA ALA A 7 -29.69 0.71 17.22
C ALA A 7 -28.18 0.87 17.47
N ARG A 8 -27.73 0.67 18.72
CA ARG A 8 -26.30 0.68 19.07
C ARG A 8 -25.54 -0.47 18.41
N LEU A 9 -26.11 -1.67 18.40
CA LEU A 9 -25.52 -2.82 17.73
C LEU A 9 -25.38 -2.58 16.22
N LEU A 10 -26.43 -2.10 15.57
CA LEU A 10 -26.40 -1.77 14.13
C LEU A 10 -25.36 -0.69 13.83
N PHE A 11 -25.29 0.36 14.65
CA PHE A 11 -24.27 1.39 14.50
C PHE A 11 -22.86 0.79 14.61
N PHE A 12 -22.60 -0.06 15.61
CA PHE A 12 -21.31 -0.73 15.75
C PHE A 12 -20.97 -1.60 14.53
N LEU A 13 -21.93 -2.40 14.04
CA LEU A 13 -21.73 -3.26 12.86
C LEU A 13 -21.45 -2.45 11.59
N ILE A 14 -22.13 -1.31 11.39
CA ILE A 14 -21.90 -0.42 10.25
C ILE A 14 -20.49 0.18 10.33
N ASN A 15 -20.07 0.68 11.49
CA ASN A 15 -18.72 1.23 11.65
C ASN A 15 -17.65 0.15 11.47
N LEU A 16 -17.87 -1.05 12.01
CA LEU A 16 -16.96 -2.17 11.83
C LEU A 16 -16.82 -2.56 10.34
N HIS A 17 -17.94 -2.64 9.62
CA HIS A 17 -17.93 -2.95 8.19
C HIS A 17 -17.23 -1.86 7.38
N LEU A 18 -17.49 -0.58 7.70
CA LEU A 18 -16.87 0.54 7.01
C LEU A 18 -15.34 0.55 7.22
N SER A 19 -14.87 0.28 8.44
CA SER A 19 -13.43 0.15 8.74
C SER A 19 -12.76 -0.97 7.94
N VAL A 20 -13.42 -2.11 7.76
CA VAL A 20 -12.89 -3.22 6.94
C VAL A 20 -12.86 -2.84 5.45
N SER A 21 -13.89 -2.14 4.97
CA SER A 21 -14.00 -1.74 3.55
C SER A 21 -12.99 -0.66 3.16
N LEU A 22 -12.73 0.35 4.00
CA LEU A 22 -11.70 1.36 3.72
C LEU A 22 -10.28 0.78 3.79
N GLY A 23 -10.05 -0.23 4.63
CA GLY A 23 -8.75 -0.91 4.76
C GLY A 23 -8.44 -1.95 3.67
N GLN A 24 -9.26 -2.05 2.62
CA GLN A 24 -9.04 -3.01 1.53
C GLN A 24 -7.76 -2.64 0.77
N ARG A 25 -6.76 -3.52 0.87
CA ARG A 25 -5.52 -3.38 0.10
C ARG A 25 -5.72 -3.87 -1.33
N GLN A 26 -5.14 -3.16 -2.29
CA GLN A 26 -5.17 -3.50 -3.71
C GLN A 26 -3.74 -3.52 -4.27
N VAL A 27 -3.56 -4.17 -5.43
CA VAL A 27 -2.26 -4.14 -6.11
C VAL A 27 -2.15 -2.84 -6.89
N TYR A 28 -1.15 -2.05 -6.56
CA TYR A 28 -0.80 -0.83 -7.30
C TYR A 28 0.53 -1.03 -8.01
N ILE A 29 0.69 -0.36 -9.15
CA ILE A 29 1.97 -0.21 -9.84
C ILE A 29 2.45 1.22 -9.57
N VAL A 30 3.53 1.35 -8.83
CA VAL A 30 4.17 2.61 -8.47
C VAL A 30 5.26 2.90 -9.48
N HIS A 31 5.19 4.07 -10.12
CA HIS A 31 6.18 4.53 -11.09
C HIS A 31 6.99 5.68 -10.50
N ILE A 32 8.29 5.47 -10.31
CA ILE A 32 9.19 6.39 -9.57
C ILE A 32 9.78 7.47 -10.49
N GLY A 33 9.54 7.40 -11.80
CA GLY A 33 10.03 8.40 -12.75
C GLY A 33 11.38 8.03 -13.35
N TYR A 34 12.10 9.03 -13.88
CA TYR A 34 13.32 8.81 -14.65
C TYR A 34 14.46 8.21 -13.80
N GLN A 35 15.06 7.15 -14.32
CA GLN A 35 16.21 6.50 -13.73
C GLN A 35 17.50 7.01 -14.39
N SER A 36 18.49 7.44 -13.60
CA SER A 36 19.78 7.86 -14.13
C SER A 36 20.55 6.68 -14.75
N ALA A 37 21.22 6.94 -15.86
CA ALA A 37 22.07 5.96 -16.52
C ALA A 37 23.24 5.56 -15.60
N GLY A 38 23.54 4.25 -15.52
CA GLY A 38 24.69 3.72 -14.79
C GLY A 38 24.40 3.11 -13.42
N ARG A 39 23.15 3.09 -12.96
CA ARG A 39 22.77 2.38 -11.72
C ARG A 39 22.72 0.87 -11.94
N THR A 40 23.18 0.13 -10.95
CA THR A 40 23.10 -1.33 -10.90
C THR A 40 21.69 -1.80 -10.58
N LEU A 41 21.36 -3.05 -10.94
CA LEU A 41 20.05 -3.64 -10.63
C LEU A 41 19.76 -3.69 -9.13
N VAL A 42 20.80 -3.83 -8.30
CA VAL A 42 20.68 -3.86 -6.84
C VAL A 42 20.32 -2.48 -6.31
N GLU A 43 20.99 -1.42 -6.77
CA GLU A 43 20.66 -0.04 -6.35
C GLU A 43 19.22 0.36 -6.72
N ILE A 44 18.72 -0.11 -7.87
CA ILE A 44 17.32 0.10 -8.27
C ILE A 44 16.36 -0.61 -7.31
N GLU A 45 16.67 -1.86 -6.94
CA GLU A 45 15.84 -2.62 -6.00
C GLU A 45 15.81 -2.00 -4.61
N ASP A 46 16.97 -1.56 -4.11
CA ASP A 46 17.08 -0.90 -2.81
C ASP A 46 16.28 0.40 -2.78
N ASP A 47 16.32 1.18 -3.87
CA ASP A 47 15.52 2.40 -4.01
C ASP A 47 14.02 2.10 -4.02
N HIS A 48 13.58 1.10 -4.78
CA HIS A 48 12.17 0.69 -4.81
C HIS A 48 11.70 0.25 -3.42
N PHE A 49 12.52 -0.53 -2.74
CA PHE A 49 12.24 -1.03 -1.42
C PHE A 49 12.20 0.11 -0.38
N SER A 50 13.10 1.09 -0.49
CA SER A 50 13.11 2.30 0.33
C SER A 50 11.84 3.13 0.14
N TYR A 51 11.40 3.33 -1.12
CA TYR A 51 10.14 4.01 -1.45
C TYR A 51 8.94 3.31 -0.81
N LEU A 52 8.84 1.99 -0.94
CA LEU A 52 7.76 1.22 -0.33
C LEU A 52 7.80 1.29 1.20
N THR A 53 8.98 1.18 1.80
CA THR A 53 9.15 1.24 3.26
C THR A 53 8.70 2.58 3.83
N SER A 54 8.83 3.69 3.07
CA SER A 54 8.43 5.03 3.52
C SER A 54 6.94 5.17 3.86
N VAL A 55 6.08 4.30 3.31
CA VAL A 55 4.63 4.31 3.55
C VAL A 55 4.13 3.13 4.38
N LYS A 56 5.00 2.19 4.74
CA LYS A 56 4.67 1.00 5.53
C LYS A 56 5.07 1.18 6.99
N ASN A 57 4.49 0.36 7.87
CA ASN A 57 4.74 0.48 9.31
C ASN A 57 6.03 -0.23 9.74
N SER A 58 6.54 -1.15 8.93
CA SER A 58 7.83 -1.81 9.16
C SER A 58 8.45 -2.32 7.86
N GLU A 59 9.74 -2.66 7.94
CA GLU A 59 10.48 -3.27 6.83
C GLU A 59 9.91 -4.65 6.46
N GLU A 60 9.48 -5.43 7.45
CA GLU A 60 8.84 -6.72 7.23
C GLU A 60 7.49 -6.59 6.51
N GLU A 61 6.69 -5.57 6.86
CA GLU A 61 5.45 -5.28 6.16
C GLU A 61 5.71 -4.85 4.72
N ALA A 62 6.75 -4.02 4.49
CA ALA A 62 7.18 -3.65 3.15
C ALA A 62 7.60 -4.87 2.33
N LYS A 63 8.42 -5.78 2.89
CA LYS A 63 8.82 -7.03 2.23
C LYS A 63 7.62 -7.90 1.88
N ALA A 64 6.67 -8.04 2.81
CA ALA A 64 5.46 -8.83 2.59
C ALA A 64 4.50 -8.19 1.56
N SER A 65 4.56 -6.86 1.40
CA SER A 65 3.70 -6.11 0.47
C SER A 65 4.28 -6.02 -0.94
N LEU A 66 5.60 -6.14 -1.11
CA LEU A 66 6.26 -6.06 -2.41
C LEU A 66 5.97 -7.32 -3.24
N LEU A 67 5.36 -7.14 -4.41
CA LEU A 67 5.07 -8.25 -5.34
C LEU A 67 6.13 -8.39 -6.43
N TYR A 68 6.58 -7.26 -6.97
CA TYR A 68 7.57 -7.26 -8.04
C TYR A 68 8.28 -5.91 -8.15
N SER A 69 9.57 -5.95 -8.48
CA SER A 69 10.42 -4.78 -8.75
C SER A 69 10.75 -4.76 -10.25
N TYR A 70 10.27 -3.75 -10.97
CA TYR A 70 10.49 -3.59 -12.41
C TYR A 70 11.82 -2.86 -12.63
N LYS A 71 12.77 -3.49 -13.32
CA LYS A 71 14.14 -2.94 -13.45
C LYS A 71 14.56 -2.60 -14.89
N ASN A 72 13.77 -3.04 -15.86
CA ASN A 72 14.18 -3.07 -17.27
C ASN A 72 13.34 -2.16 -18.17
N ILE A 73 12.02 -2.11 -17.95
CA ILE A 73 11.06 -1.45 -18.86
C ILE A 73 10.49 -0.18 -18.22
N ILE A 74 10.27 -0.22 -16.91
CA ILE A 74 9.83 0.91 -16.10
C ILE A 74 10.66 0.93 -14.82
N ASN A 75 10.90 2.12 -14.28
CA ASN A 75 11.51 2.32 -12.97
C ASN A 75 10.38 2.40 -11.93
N GLY A 76 10.17 1.31 -11.21
CA GLY A 76 9.03 1.19 -10.30
C GLY A 76 8.80 -0.22 -9.78
N PHE A 77 7.73 -0.41 -9.03
CA PHE A 77 7.37 -1.68 -8.41
C PHE A 77 5.86 -1.89 -8.33
N SER A 78 5.43 -3.15 -8.24
CA SER A 78 4.06 -3.49 -7.87
C SER A 78 4.00 -3.94 -6.42
N ALA A 79 3.08 -3.39 -5.64
CA ALA A 79 2.92 -3.72 -4.23
C ALA A 79 1.45 -3.72 -3.82
N LEU A 80 1.15 -4.46 -2.74
CA LEU A 80 -0.14 -4.46 -2.08
C LEU A 80 -0.24 -3.25 -1.13
N LEU A 81 -1.08 -2.28 -1.48
CA LEU A 81 -1.23 -1.01 -0.75
C LEU A 81 -2.68 -0.72 -0.37
N THR A 82 -2.90 -0.03 0.75
CA THR A 82 -4.17 0.66 1.00
C THR A 82 -4.29 1.90 0.11
N PRO A 83 -5.49 2.46 -0.06
CA PRO A 83 -5.67 3.74 -0.75
C PRO A 83 -4.80 4.86 -0.16
N ASP A 84 -4.75 4.98 1.17
CA ASP A 84 -3.95 6.00 1.86
C ASP A 84 -2.44 5.84 1.65
N GLU A 85 -1.94 4.60 1.59
CA GLU A 85 -0.54 4.32 1.27
C GLU A 85 -0.21 4.68 -0.18
N ALA A 86 -1.12 4.39 -1.11
CA ALA A 86 -0.96 4.73 -2.53
C ALA A 86 -1.01 6.24 -2.77
N GLU A 87 -1.87 6.97 -2.05
CA GLU A 87 -1.95 8.44 -2.11
C GLU A 87 -0.63 9.09 -1.66
N LYS A 88 0.01 8.56 -0.61
CA LYS A 88 1.32 9.05 -0.14
C LYS A 88 2.47 8.81 -1.12
N LEU A 89 2.29 7.92 -2.10
CA LEU A 89 3.27 7.61 -3.14
C LEU A 89 3.00 8.33 -4.47
N SER A 90 1.93 9.14 -4.56
CA SER A 90 1.55 9.89 -5.77
C SER A 90 2.33 11.20 -5.95
#